data_AF-A0A3M7PCT7-F1
#
_entry.id   AF-A0A3M7PCT7-F1
#
_cell.length_a   1.000
_cell.length_b   1.000
_cell.length_c   1.000
_cell.angle_alpha   90.00
_cell.angle_beta   90.00
_cell.angle_gamma   90.00
#
_symmetry.space_group_name_H-M   'P 1'
#
loop_
_entity.id
_entity.type
_entity.pdbx_description
1 polymer ?
#
loop_
_entity_poly.entity_id
_entity_poly.type
_entity_poly.pdbx_seq_one_letter_code
_entity_poly.pdbx_strand_id
1 'polypeptide(L)'
;MFCKCNKVNTLDGLITEINNENLNDIKSFDGVFSNLINASANSAIPKFAATSLKSYPRFIVDLIKLRRNIRKRKEKLKKTSEELKVLNCEFNKLTHQIRVSIKKYTEDRWANFLDKLGPYPASSSTFWAIINGARSQKKGTGIPKLIQDGRIYESDEDKANLFASILSKTFSESGSVCTDFDTNCYNYVEEFVSKLDYSDDQFS
;
A
#
# COMPACT_ATOMS: atom_id res chain seq x y z
N MET A 1 -14.44 -23.50 -19.16
CA MET A 1 -14.82 -22.07 -19.13
C MET A 1 -13.51 -21.29 -19.28
N PHE A 2 -13.13 -20.92 -20.50
CA PHE A 2 -11.85 -20.29 -20.78
C PHE A 2 -11.97 -18.78 -20.50
N CYS A 3 -11.22 -18.28 -19.50
CA CYS A 3 -11.02 -16.85 -19.33
C CYS A 3 -10.20 -16.34 -20.52
N LYS A 4 -10.83 -15.52 -21.38
CA LYS A 4 -10.08 -14.68 -22.32
C LYS A 4 -9.25 -13.70 -21.50
N CYS A 5 -7.95 -13.95 -21.39
CA CYS A 5 -6.99 -12.91 -21.04
C CYS A 5 -7.01 -11.90 -22.18
N ASN A 6 -7.65 -10.74 -21.97
CA ASN A 6 -7.41 -9.58 -22.82
C ASN A 6 -5.91 -9.29 -22.77
N LYS A 7 -5.25 -9.36 -23.94
CA LYS A 7 -3.89 -8.85 -24.10
C LYS A 7 -3.88 -7.41 -23.60
N VAL A 8 -3.23 -7.18 -22.48
CA VAL A 8 -2.86 -5.83 -22.06
C VAL A 8 -1.71 -5.45 -22.98
N ASN A 9 -1.93 -4.51 -23.89
CA ASN A 9 -0.85 -3.93 -24.67
C ASN A 9 0.12 -3.29 -23.66
N THR A 10 1.34 -3.82 -23.60
CA THR A 10 2.40 -3.30 -22.74
C THR A 10 2.78 -1.90 -23.20
N LEU A 11 3.22 -1.04 -22.27
CA LEU A 11 3.66 0.34 -22.57
C LEU A 11 4.65 0.37 -23.74
N ASP A 12 5.57 -0.60 -23.76
CA ASP A 12 6.57 -0.80 -24.82
C ASP A 12 5.94 -1.12 -26.20
N GLY A 13 4.79 -1.77 -26.22
CA GLY A 13 4.02 -2.06 -27.44
C GLY A 13 3.35 -0.81 -28.02
N LEU A 14 2.88 0.10 -27.17
CA LEU A 14 2.28 1.37 -27.60
C LEU A 14 3.34 2.37 -28.09
N ILE A 15 4.53 2.38 -27.45
CA ILE A 15 5.67 3.22 -27.87
C ILE A 15 6.20 2.78 -29.24
N THR A 16 6.15 1.48 -29.54
CA THR A 16 6.58 0.94 -30.85
C THR A 16 5.55 1.16 -31.95
N GLU A 17 4.26 1.26 -31.64
CA GLU A 17 3.22 1.70 -32.59
C GLU A 17 3.37 3.19 -32.96
N ILE A 18 3.67 4.07 -31.99
CA ILE A 18 3.91 5.51 -32.21
C ILE A 18 5.03 5.76 -33.23
N ASN A 19 6.10 4.97 -33.19
CA ASN A 19 7.26 5.15 -34.08
C ASN A 19 7.02 4.67 -35.52
N ASN A 20 5.92 3.93 -35.77
CA ASN A 20 5.62 3.32 -37.07
C ASN A 20 4.43 3.97 -37.80
N GLU A 21 3.65 4.83 -37.15
CA GLU A 21 2.53 5.53 -37.79
C GLU A 21 2.98 6.85 -38.43
N ASN A 22 2.61 7.06 -39.70
CA ASN A 22 2.71 8.36 -40.36
C ASN A 22 1.67 9.31 -39.74
N LEU A 23 2.04 9.98 -38.65
CA LEU A 23 1.23 10.90 -37.86
C LEU A 23 0.97 12.22 -38.60
N ASN A 24 0.23 12.16 -39.71
CA ASN A 24 -0.14 13.35 -40.49
C ASN A 24 -1.51 13.94 -40.12
N ASP A 25 -2.21 13.38 -39.13
CA ASP A 25 -3.51 13.86 -38.68
C ASP A 25 -3.54 14.06 -37.16
N ILE A 26 -3.68 15.32 -36.72
CA ILE A 26 -3.60 15.76 -35.31
C ILE A 26 -4.61 15.00 -34.43
N LYS A 27 -5.76 14.60 -35.00
CA LYS A 27 -6.79 13.83 -34.30
C LYS A 27 -6.34 12.40 -33.96
N SER A 28 -5.47 11.81 -34.78
CA SER A 28 -4.89 10.48 -34.50
C SER A 28 -3.93 10.56 -33.32
N PHE A 29 -3.12 11.63 -33.27
CA PHE A 29 -2.16 11.86 -32.19
C PHE A 29 -2.84 12.06 -30.83
N ASP A 30 -3.93 12.83 -30.78
CA ASP A 30 -4.74 13.02 -29.56
C ASP A 30 -5.30 11.69 -29.01
N GLY A 31 -5.72 10.79 -29.90
CA GLY A 31 -6.20 9.46 -29.53
C GLY A 31 -5.10 8.61 -28.90
N VAL A 32 -3.90 8.64 -29.47
CA VAL A 32 -2.75 7.89 -28.95
C VAL A 32 -2.28 8.47 -27.61
N PHE A 33 -2.23 9.78 -27.47
CA PHE A 33 -1.83 10.44 -26.21
C PHE A 33 -2.84 10.19 -25.10
N SER A 34 -4.15 10.26 -25.41
CA SER A 34 -5.23 9.93 -24.48
C SER A 34 -5.14 8.48 -24.00
N ASN A 35 -4.85 7.55 -24.92
CA ASN A 35 -4.67 6.13 -24.58
C ASN A 35 -3.44 5.90 -23.70
N LEU A 36 -2.33 6.60 -23.96
CA LEU A 36 -1.11 6.52 -23.17
C LEU A 36 -1.30 7.05 -21.75
N ILE A 37 -1.97 8.20 -21.59
CA ILE A 37 -2.31 8.76 -20.28
C ILE A 37 -3.21 7.79 -19.51
N ASN A 38 -4.26 7.29 -20.15
CA ASN A 38 -5.19 6.35 -19.51
C ASN A 38 -4.50 5.04 -19.12
N ALA A 39 -3.61 4.50 -19.96
CA ALA A 39 -2.85 3.30 -19.64
C ALA A 39 -1.88 3.53 -18.47
N SER A 40 -1.16 4.65 -18.49
CA SER A 40 -0.20 5.02 -17.44
C SER A 40 -0.91 5.26 -16.10
N ALA A 41 -2.02 6.00 -16.11
CA ALA A 41 -2.84 6.24 -14.92
C ALA A 41 -3.40 4.92 -14.35
N ASN A 42 -3.93 4.04 -15.19
CA ASN A 42 -4.44 2.73 -14.77
C ASN A 42 -3.34 1.78 -14.27
N SER A 43 -2.10 1.95 -14.73
CA SER A 43 -0.93 1.21 -14.25
C SER A 43 -0.41 1.76 -12.91
N ALA A 44 -0.55 3.07 -12.67
CA ALA A 44 -0.15 3.72 -11.43
C ALA A 44 -1.10 3.42 -10.27
N ILE A 45 -2.36 3.04 -10.54
CA ILE A 45 -3.32 2.64 -9.51
C ILE A 45 -2.88 1.30 -8.90
N PRO A 46 -2.58 1.23 -7.58
CA PRO A 46 -2.24 -0.03 -6.92
C PRO A 46 -3.41 -1.01 -7.01
N LYS A 47 -3.24 -2.08 -7.80
CA LYS A 47 -4.26 -3.14 -7.90
C LYS A 47 -4.15 -4.04 -6.68
N PHE A 48 -5.00 -3.79 -5.69
CA PHE A 48 -5.12 -4.68 -4.55
C PHE A 48 -5.64 -6.03 -5.04
N ALA A 49 -4.84 -7.08 -4.87
CA ALA A 49 -5.30 -8.43 -5.12
C ALA A 49 -6.59 -8.68 -4.32
N ALA A 50 -7.62 -9.20 -4.98
CA ALA A 50 -8.86 -9.58 -4.31
C ALA A 50 -8.50 -10.65 -3.25
N THR A 51 -8.36 -10.21 -1.99
CA THR A 51 -8.10 -11.14 -0.91
C THR A 51 -9.30 -12.06 -0.82
N SER A 52 -9.11 -13.35 -1.10
CA SER A 52 -10.15 -14.33 -0.82
C SER A 52 -10.38 -14.30 0.70
N LEU A 53 -11.56 -13.84 1.10
CA LEU A 53 -11.94 -13.86 2.51
C LEU A 53 -11.83 -15.31 2.99
N LYS A 54 -11.02 -15.55 4.03
CA LYS A 54 -10.90 -16.88 4.64
C LYS A 54 -12.29 -17.34 5.06
N SER A 55 -12.85 -18.31 4.34
CA SER A 55 -14.18 -18.83 4.62
C SER A 55 -14.08 -19.97 5.62
N TYR A 56 -14.96 -19.96 6.62
CA TYR A 56 -15.12 -21.09 7.54
C TYR A 56 -15.79 -22.28 6.83
N PRO A 57 -15.63 -23.51 7.36
CA PRO A 57 -16.39 -24.66 6.89
C PRO A 57 -17.90 -24.41 6.89
N ARG A 58 -18.64 -25.08 5.98
CA ARG A 58 -20.08 -24.89 5.78
C ARG A 58 -20.88 -24.95 7.07
N PHE A 59 -20.60 -25.92 7.95
CA PHE A 59 -21.32 -26.06 9.22
C PHE A 59 -21.24 -24.81 10.13
N ILE A 60 -20.08 -24.15 10.21
CA ILE A 60 -19.92 -22.90 10.99
C ILE A 60 -20.65 -21.75 10.28
N VAL A 61 -20.56 -21.69 8.95
CA VAL A 61 -21.26 -20.68 8.14
C VAL A 61 -22.77 -20.79 8.32
N ASP A 62 -23.31 -22.01 8.38
CA ASP A 62 -24.74 -22.24 8.55
C ASP A 62 -25.21 -21.85 9.95
N LEU A 63 -24.42 -22.10 11.00
CA LEU A 63 -24.68 -21.55 12.35
C LEU A 63 -24.70 -20.00 12.35
N ILE A 64 -23.77 -19.36 11.63
CA ILE A 64 -23.74 -17.89 11.50
C ILE A 64 -24.99 -17.38 10.77
N LYS A 65 -25.43 -18.05 9.70
CA LYS A 65 -26.66 -17.71 8.97
C LYS A 65 -27.89 -17.85 9.87
N LEU A 66 -28.01 -18.95 10.61
CA LEU A 66 -29.08 -19.17 11.58
C LEU A 66 -29.13 -18.05 12.62
N ARG A 67 -27.99 -17.70 13.22
CA ARG A 67 -27.91 -16.60 14.20
C ARG A 67 -28.32 -15.25 13.60
N ARG A 68 -27.92 -14.98 12.35
CA ARG A 68 -28.32 -13.77 11.62
C ARG A 68 -29.83 -13.72 11.39
N ASN A 69 -30.46 -14.86 11.08
CA ASN A 69 -31.91 -14.95 10.92
C ASN A 69 -32.65 -14.68 12.24
N ILE A 70 -32.16 -15.22 13.36
CA ILE A 70 -32.73 -14.91 14.70
C ILE A 70 -32.63 -13.42 15.00
N ARG A 71 -31.49 -12.78 14.71
CA ARG A 71 -31.35 -11.32 14.90
C ARG A 71 -32.41 -10.53 14.13
N LYS A 72 -32.62 -10.85 12.85
CA LYS A 72 -33.64 -10.22 12.01
C LYS A 72 -35.06 -10.43 12.54
N ARG A 73 -35.35 -11.60 13.12
CA ARG A 73 -36.64 -11.88 13.77
C ARG A 73 -36.84 -11.03 15.03
N LYS A 74 -35.80 -10.94 15.87
CA LYS A 74 -35.83 -10.12 17.10
C LYS A 74 -36.12 -8.65 16.84
N GLU A 75 -35.56 -8.09 15.76
CA GLU A 75 -35.78 -6.70 15.36
C GLU A 75 -37.26 -6.36 15.07
N LYS A 76 -38.08 -7.38 14.75
CA LYS A 76 -39.51 -7.21 14.44
C LYS A 76 -40.44 -7.38 15.64
N LEU A 77 -39.95 -7.88 16.77
CA LEU A 77 -40.77 -8.22 17.93
C LEU A 77 -40.83 -7.08 18.96
N LYS A 78 -41.98 -6.96 19.63
CA LYS A 78 -42.14 -6.04 20.77
C LYS A 78 -41.31 -6.51 21.97
N LYS A 79 -40.74 -5.58 22.72
CA LYS A 79 -39.79 -5.84 23.83
C LYS A 79 -40.32 -6.74 24.96
N THR A 80 -41.63 -6.79 25.16
CA THR A 80 -42.31 -7.55 26.22
C THR A 80 -42.80 -8.93 25.78
N SER A 81 -42.52 -9.36 24.55
CA SER A 81 -42.95 -10.67 24.06
C SER A 81 -42.18 -11.82 24.74
N GLU A 82 -42.89 -12.86 25.19
CA GLU A 82 -42.28 -14.10 25.67
C GLU A 82 -41.44 -14.77 24.57
N GLU A 83 -41.87 -14.62 23.32
CA GLU A 83 -41.16 -15.06 22.11
C GLU A 83 -39.77 -14.42 21.99
N LEU A 84 -39.61 -13.17 22.45
CA LEU A 84 -38.32 -12.49 22.45
C LEU A 84 -37.35 -13.13 23.46
N LYS A 85 -37.84 -13.61 24.61
CA LYS A 85 -37.01 -14.32 25.60
C LYS A 85 -36.50 -15.64 25.02
N VAL A 86 -37.37 -16.41 24.35
CA VAL A 86 -37.00 -17.65 23.66
C VAL A 86 -35.92 -17.38 22.61
N LEU A 87 -36.13 -16.39 21.74
CA LEU A 87 -35.15 -16.02 20.70
C LEU A 87 -33.82 -15.49 21.28
N ASN A 88 -33.84 -14.83 22.45
CA ASN A 88 -32.61 -14.44 23.16
C ASN A 88 -31.82 -15.67 23.61
N CYS A 89 -32.50 -16.67 24.18
CA CYS A 89 -31.86 -17.92 24.59
C CYS A 89 -31.25 -18.64 23.38
N GLU A 90 -32.00 -18.79 22.29
CA GLU A 90 -31.50 -19.41 21.06
C GLU A 90 -30.32 -18.64 20.45
N PHE A 91 -30.39 -17.31 20.44
CA PHE A 91 -29.30 -16.46 19.94
C PHE A 91 -28.02 -16.67 20.76
N ASN A 92 -28.14 -16.74 22.09
CA ASN A 92 -27.01 -16.97 22.99
C ASN A 92 -26.44 -18.39 22.81
N LYS A 93 -27.32 -19.39 22.67
CA LYS A 93 -26.93 -20.78 22.37
C LYS A 93 -26.14 -20.87 21.06
N LEU A 94 -26.65 -20.27 19.98
CA LEU A 94 -25.95 -20.23 18.70
C LEU A 94 -24.63 -19.45 18.80
N THR A 95 -24.60 -18.35 19.56
CA THR A 95 -23.36 -17.58 19.77
C THR A 95 -22.30 -18.42 20.46
N HIS A 96 -22.69 -19.18 21.49
CA HIS A 96 -21.79 -20.10 22.18
C HIS A 96 -21.34 -21.23 21.24
N GLN A 97 -22.26 -21.88 20.54
CA GLN A 97 -21.95 -22.94 19.57
C GLN A 97 -21.00 -22.48 18.47
N ILE A 98 -21.19 -21.26 17.92
CA ILE A 98 -20.27 -20.68 16.94
C ILE A 98 -18.88 -20.49 17.54
N ARG A 99 -18.78 -19.95 18.76
CA ARG A 99 -17.49 -19.75 19.45
C ARG A 99 -16.76 -21.08 19.65
N VAL A 100 -17.47 -22.09 20.18
CA VAL A 100 -16.91 -23.43 20.41
C VAL A 100 -16.48 -24.08 19.09
N SER A 101 -17.32 -23.99 18.06
CA SER A 101 -17.04 -24.56 16.74
C SER A 101 -15.84 -23.91 16.06
N ILE A 102 -15.73 -22.58 16.14
CA ILE A 102 -14.58 -21.85 15.60
C ILE A 102 -13.32 -22.26 16.37
N LYS A 103 -13.37 -22.24 17.71
CA LYS A 103 -12.24 -22.61 18.57
C LYS A 103 -11.72 -24.00 18.20
N LYS A 104 -12.62 -25.00 18.21
CA LYS A 104 -12.29 -26.37 17.82
C LYS A 104 -11.69 -26.46 16.42
N TYR A 105 -12.31 -25.80 15.43
CA TYR A 105 -11.77 -25.79 14.07
C TYR A 105 -10.37 -25.18 13.98
N THR A 106 -10.10 -24.09 14.69
CA THR A 106 -8.75 -23.52 14.76
C THR A 106 -7.77 -24.43 15.46
N GLU A 107 -8.15 -25.06 16.57
CA GLU A 107 -7.31 -26.00 17.31
C GLU A 107 -6.97 -27.22 16.46
N ASP A 108 -7.96 -27.85 15.83
CA ASP A 108 -7.78 -28.98 14.92
C ASP A 108 -6.86 -28.59 13.75
N ARG A 109 -7.05 -27.40 13.17
CA ARG A 109 -6.20 -26.92 12.08
C ARG A 109 -4.76 -26.69 12.54
N TRP A 110 -4.56 -26.19 13.76
CA TRP A 110 -3.24 -26.01 14.35
C TRP A 110 -2.57 -27.34 14.66
N ALA A 111 -3.30 -28.31 15.24
CA ALA A 111 -2.79 -29.65 15.50
C ALA A 111 -2.33 -30.33 14.20
N ASN A 112 -3.18 -30.35 13.19
CA ASN A 112 -2.83 -30.87 11.85
C ASN A 112 -1.64 -30.16 11.20
N PHE A 113 -1.44 -28.87 11.51
CA PHE A 113 -0.28 -28.12 11.02
C PHE A 113 1.00 -28.53 11.76
N LEU A 114 0.94 -28.67 13.09
CA LEU A 114 2.08 -29.10 13.91
C LEU A 114 2.50 -30.54 13.57
N ASP A 115 1.54 -31.44 13.34
CA ASP A 115 1.81 -32.82 12.93
C ASP A 115 2.61 -32.87 11.62
N LYS A 116 2.34 -31.97 10.67
CA LYS A 116 3.08 -31.86 9.41
C LYS A 116 4.51 -31.35 9.56
N LEU A 117 4.81 -30.63 10.65
CA LEU A 117 6.15 -30.11 10.93
C LEU A 117 7.04 -31.13 11.66
N GLY A 118 6.46 -32.22 12.17
CA GLY A 118 7.18 -33.27 12.88
C GLY A 118 7.52 -32.89 14.33
N PRO A 119 8.42 -33.65 14.99
CA PRO A 119 8.65 -33.57 16.44
C PRO A 119 9.29 -32.26 16.92
N TYR A 120 9.92 -31.49 16.01
CA TYR A 120 10.60 -30.23 16.33
C TYR A 120 10.04 -29.03 15.54
N PRO A 121 8.78 -28.63 15.78
CA PRO A 121 8.13 -27.57 15.01
C PRO A 121 8.81 -26.21 15.19
N ALA A 122 9.45 -25.96 16.33
CA ALA A 122 10.17 -24.72 16.63
C ALA A 122 11.44 -24.52 15.77
N SER A 123 11.94 -25.57 15.14
CA SER A 123 13.08 -25.49 14.21
C SER A 123 12.64 -25.15 12.78
N SER A 124 11.34 -25.17 12.49
CA SER A 124 10.81 -24.89 11.15
C SER A 124 10.73 -23.37 10.88
N SER A 125 11.27 -22.95 9.75
CA SER A 125 11.09 -21.57 9.24
C SER A 125 9.61 -21.25 8.97
N THR A 126 8.83 -22.23 8.52
CA THR A 126 7.39 -22.08 8.26
C THR A 126 6.60 -21.82 9.54
N PHE A 127 6.97 -22.47 10.64
CA PHE A 127 6.40 -22.21 11.95
C PHE A 127 6.60 -20.75 12.37
N TRP A 128 7.84 -20.27 12.33
CA TRP A 128 8.16 -18.89 12.70
C TRP A 128 7.57 -17.86 11.75
N ALA A 129 7.48 -18.14 10.45
CA ALA A 129 6.81 -17.26 9.49
C ALA A 129 5.33 -17.03 9.86
N ILE A 130 4.61 -18.08 10.24
CA ILE A 130 3.20 -17.97 10.66
C ILE A 130 3.08 -17.26 12.01
N ILE A 131 3.93 -17.59 12.98
CA ILE A 131 3.94 -16.94 14.31
C ILE A 131 4.27 -15.46 14.20
N ASN A 132 5.30 -15.10 13.43
CA ASN A 132 5.68 -13.71 13.18
C ASN A 132 4.60 -12.98 12.41
N GLY A 133 3.91 -13.64 11.48
CA GLY A 133 2.73 -13.09 10.80
C GLY A 133 1.56 -12.82 11.75
N ALA A 134 1.33 -13.69 12.74
CA ALA A 134 0.29 -13.51 13.76
C ALA A 134 0.64 -12.42 14.79
N ARG A 135 1.93 -12.32 15.18
CA ARG A 135 2.45 -11.30 16.09
C ARG A 135 2.54 -9.93 15.45
N SER A 136 2.81 -9.88 14.14
CA SER A 136 2.74 -8.67 13.34
C SER A 136 1.28 -8.30 13.11
N GLN A 137 0.59 -7.90 14.17
CA GLN A 137 -0.56 -7.00 14.05
C GLN A 137 -0.07 -5.87 13.14
N LYS A 138 -0.72 -5.67 12.00
CA LYS A 138 -0.41 -4.55 11.11
C LYS A 138 -0.45 -3.31 11.99
N LYS A 139 0.71 -2.73 12.32
CA LYS A 139 0.76 -1.35 12.81
C LYS A 139 -0.09 -0.60 11.80
N GLY A 140 -1.16 0.05 12.26
CA GLY A 140 -2.09 0.74 11.37
C GLY A 140 -1.27 1.52 10.35
N THR A 141 -1.73 1.57 9.10
CA THR A 141 -1.14 2.35 8.01
C THR A 141 -1.21 3.86 8.29
N GLY A 142 -1.06 4.29 9.53
CA GLY A 142 -0.89 5.67 9.93
C GLY A 142 0.54 6.06 9.66
N ILE A 143 0.69 7.18 8.96
CA ILE A 143 1.97 7.86 8.75
C ILE A 143 2.64 7.99 10.13
N PRO A 144 3.93 7.64 10.27
CA PRO A 144 4.66 7.75 11.53
C PRO A 144 4.48 9.12 12.19
N LYS A 145 4.49 9.14 13.53
CA LYS A 145 4.51 10.41 14.28
C LYS A 145 5.86 11.08 14.03
N LEU A 146 5.85 12.36 13.66
CA LEU A 146 7.08 13.14 13.51
C LEU A 146 7.38 13.83 14.84
N ILE A 147 8.64 13.83 15.23
CA ILE A 147 9.14 14.52 16.42
C ILE A 147 10.24 15.48 15.97
N GLN A 148 10.03 16.76 16.19
CA GLN A 148 11.01 17.81 15.92
C GLN A 148 11.01 18.80 17.09
N ASP A 149 12.20 19.11 17.62
CA ASP A 149 12.41 20.05 18.73
C ASP A 149 11.50 19.81 19.95
N GLY A 150 11.29 18.53 20.28
CA GLY A 150 10.45 18.11 21.41
C GLY A 150 8.94 18.22 21.19
N ARG A 151 8.48 18.66 20.00
CA ARG A 151 7.06 18.69 19.62
C ARG A 151 6.69 17.47 18.79
N ILE A 152 5.50 16.92 19.08
CA ILE A 152 4.96 15.74 18.40
C ILE A 152 3.89 16.20 17.40
N TYR A 153 4.06 15.82 16.13
CA TYR A 153 3.14 16.17 15.04
C TYR A 153 2.34 14.92 14.65
N GLU A 154 1.06 14.90 15.02
CA GLU A 154 0.18 13.73 14.88
C GLU A 154 -0.72 13.80 13.66
N SER A 155 -1.30 14.97 13.34
CA SER A 155 -2.19 15.12 12.18
C SER A 155 -1.43 15.33 10.87
N ASP A 156 -2.06 14.98 9.74
CA ASP A 156 -1.45 15.15 8.42
C ASP A 156 -1.28 16.64 8.06
N GLU A 157 -2.19 17.49 8.54
CA GLU A 157 -2.11 18.94 8.39
C GLU A 157 -0.92 19.53 9.17
N ASP A 158 -0.71 19.08 10.41
CA ASP A 158 0.44 19.50 11.23
C ASP A 158 1.77 19.11 10.56
N LYS A 159 1.83 17.91 9.98
CA LYS A 159 3.01 17.45 9.25
C LYS A 159 3.23 18.26 7.98
N ALA A 160 2.17 18.53 7.21
CA ALA A 160 2.27 19.34 5.99
C ALA A 160 2.78 20.76 6.29
N ASN A 161 2.27 21.38 7.35
CA ASN A 161 2.72 22.71 7.79
C ASN A 161 4.18 22.70 8.27
N LEU A 162 4.60 21.65 8.97
CA LEU A 162 6.01 21.47 9.36
C LEU A 162 6.93 21.39 8.14
N PHE A 163 6.58 20.56 7.15
CA PHE A 163 7.35 20.44 5.92
C PHE A 163 7.37 21.75 5.14
N ALA A 164 6.22 22.42 5.00
CA ALA A 164 6.15 23.72 4.34
C ALA A 164 7.08 24.73 5.03
N SER A 165 7.07 24.81 6.36
CA SER A 165 7.95 25.70 7.12
C SER A 165 9.43 25.38 6.93
N ILE A 166 9.82 24.10 6.98
CA ILE A 166 11.22 23.69 6.75
C ILE A 166 11.65 24.07 5.33
N LEU A 167 10.86 23.71 4.33
CA LEU A 167 11.17 23.99 2.93
C LEU A 167 11.25 25.50 2.68
N SER A 168 10.26 26.26 3.16
CA SER A 168 10.30 27.73 3.08
C SER A 168 11.56 28.27 3.73
N LYS A 169 11.95 27.80 4.91
CA LYS A 169 13.20 28.26 5.55
C LYS A 169 14.42 27.92 4.69
N THR A 170 14.57 26.66 4.26
CA THR A 170 15.71 26.20 3.47
C THR A 170 15.86 26.98 2.15
N PHE A 171 14.75 27.33 1.50
CA PHE A 171 14.76 28.04 0.22
C PHE A 171 14.55 29.56 0.32
N SER A 172 14.30 30.11 1.52
CA SER A 172 14.28 31.57 1.76
C SER A 172 15.62 32.08 2.27
N GLU A 173 16.46 31.21 2.85
CA GLU A 173 17.79 31.55 3.34
C GLU A 173 18.85 31.65 2.23
N SER A 174 18.43 31.53 0.96
CA SER A 174 19.21 31.97 -0.22
C SER A 174 18.96 33.45 -0.54
N GLY A 175 18.98 34.29 0.49
CA GLY A 175 19.00 35.74 0.36
C GLY A 175 20.14 36.29 1.22
N SER A 176 21.21 36.78 0.59
CA SER A 176 22.28 37.59 1.19
C SER A 176 23.59 36.92 1.66
N VAL A 177 24.00 35.79 1.07
CA VAL A 177 25.42 35.58 0.75
C VAL A 177 25.49 34.89 -0.61
N CYS A 178 25.12 35.62 -1.67
CA CYS A 178 25.66 35.31 -2.97
C CYS A 178 27.14 35.69 -2.91
N THR A 179 28.00 34.80 -2.39
CA THR A 179 29.37 34.73 -2.90
C THR A 179 29.20 34.34 -4.35
N ASP A 180 29.07 35.38 -5.16
CA ASP A 180 28.74 35.38 -6.56
C ASP A 180 29.51 34.25 -7.24
N PHE A 181 28.80 33.15 -7.51
CA PHE A 181 29.38 31.92 -8.06
C PHE A 181 30.14 32.25 -9.34
N ASP A 182 29.59 33.21 -10.09
CA ASP A 182 30.20 33.78 -11.27
C ASP A 182 31.53 34.47 -10.92
N THR A 183 31.60 35.33 -9.89
CA THR A 183 32.87 35.94 -9.44
C THR A 183 33.91 34.89 -9.02
N ASN A 184 33.50 33.82 -8.33
CA ASN A 184 34.41 32.74 -7.92
C ASN A 184 34.89 31.91 -9.12
N CYS A 185 34.02 31.65 -10.09
CA CYS A 185 34.37 30.99 -11.35
C CYS A 185 35.31 31.87 -12.20
N TYR A 186 35.04 33.17 -12.29
CA TYR A 186 35.90 34.13 -13.00
C TYR A 186 37.30 34.18 -12.38
N ASN A 187 37.40 34.33 -11.07
CA ASN A 187 38.70 34.37 -10.39
C ASN A 187 39.48 33.06 -10.54
N TYR A 188 38.80 31.91 -10.46
CA TYR A 188 39.44 30.60 -10.66
C TYR A 188 39.96 30.42 -12.09
N VAL A 189 39.17 30.81 -13.10
CA VAL A 189 39.58 30.72 -14.50
C VAL A 189 40.71 31.70 -14.81
N GLU A 190 40.66 32.92 -14.28
CA GLU A 190 41.71 33.92 -14.49
C GLU A 190 43.03 33.53 -13.84
N GLU A 191 42.99 32.96 -12.63
CA GLU A 191 44.17 32.38 -11.96
C GLU A 191 44.74 31.18 -12.74
N PHE A 192 43.87 30.35 -13.32
CA PHE A 192 44.29 29.19 -14.11
C PHE A 192 44.92 29.61 -15.44
N VAL A 193 44.34 30.61 -16.12
CA VAL A 193 44.85 31.14 -17.39
C VAL A 193 46.15 31.92 -17.19
N SER A 194 46.29 32.68 -16.11
CA SER A 194 47.53 33.42 -15.79
C SER A 194 48.69 32.52 -15.35
N LYS A 195 48.40 31.32 -14.85
CA LYS A 195 49.41 30.27 -14.56
C LYS A 195 49.81 29.44 -15.77
N LEU A 196 49.10 29.56 -16.89
CA LEU A 196 49.55 29.02 -18.17
C LEU A 196 50.59 29.99 -18.73
N ASP A 197 51.84 29.77 -18.34
CA ASP A 197 52.99 30.38 -18.99
C ASP A 197 52.99 29.91 -20.45
N TYR A 198 52.64 30.80 -21.37
CA TYR A 198 52.78 30.56 -22.81
C TYR A 198 54.25 30.73 -23.21
N SER A 199 55.12 29.96 -22.58
CA SER A 199 56.50 29.79 -23.00
C SER A 199 56.72 28.35 -23.41
N ASP A 200 56.20 28.01 -24.60
CA ASP A 200 56.80 27.02 -25.48
C ASP A 200 56.17 27.13 -26.88
N ASP A 201 56.51 28.22 -27.57
CA ASP A 201 56.71 28.15 -29.02
C ASP A 201 58.01 27.36 -29.28
N GLN A 202 57.94 26.03 -29.14
CA GLN A 202 58.86 25.10 -29.78
C GLN A 202 58.09 24.26 -30.81
N PHE A 203 57.79 24.89 -31.95
CA PHE A 203 57.65 24.17 -33.21
C PHE A 203 58.59 24.77 -34.24
N SER A 204 59.73 24.07 -34.40
CA SER A 204 60.72 24.07 -35.50
C SER A 204 61.57 25.33 -35.74
#